data_AF-A0A831W2F3-F1
#
_entry.id   AF-A0A831W2F3-F1
#
_cell.length_a   1.000
_cell.length_b   1.000
_cell.length_c   1.000
_cell.angle_alpha   90.00
_cell.angle_beta   90.00
_cell.angle_gamma   90.00
#
_symmetry.space_group_name_H-M   'P 1'
#
loop_
_entity.id
_entity.type
_entity.pdbx_description
1 polymer ?
#
loop_
_entity_poly.entity_id
_entity_poly.type
_entity_poly.pdbx_seq_one_letter_code
_entity_poly.pdbx_strand_id
1 'polypeptide(L)'
;APLSVYRGIRKLLPGQVVRWRQGNIDNSFYWRPRFEDDTATEAELARQLRHRLKEAVALCLEQPQTTGAFLSGGLDSSTVTGLLRKLAPEQAAAFSIGFAAEGYDEMAYARASARHFQVPLHEYYVTPEDVVAAVPKIAACYDEPFGNASAIPTYYCARLAREHGRTCLLAGDGGDELFAGNERYAKQKLFSFYHRLPLWLRTTLIEPLASLSADLPVAGKLKSYVDQANIPMPERMETYNFLHRTPLAEIFEADFLASVDTDWPIEHLRGIYHTPRASLLKRMLWLDWKITLADNDLRKVNRACHLAGMAVRYPMLENPVVELAARIPDRLLMRGLELRSFYRRAFRDFLAPETLKKSKHGFGLPFGLWLKTDPKLQALAYDSLSSSHLRGIVRRDYLRRLQQAHAREHASYYGVMIWVLMMWVQWAKRHQA
;
A
#
# COMPACT_ATOMS: atom_id res chain seq x y z
N ALA A 1 5.10 12.74 4.54
CA ALA A 1 5.80 13.70 5.43
C ALA A 1 7.17 14.02 4.82
N PRO A 2 7.83 15.18 5.06
CA PRO A 2 7.48 16.18 6.07
C PRO A 2 6.65 17.35 5.53
N LEU A 3 6.45 17.48 4.22
CA LEU A 3 5.59 18.54 3.67
C LEU A 3 4.12 18.29 4.01
N SER A 4 3.35 19.38 4.04
CA SER A 4 1.87 19.37 4.06
C SER A 4 1.35 20.25 2.93
N VAL A 5 0.05 20.14 2.64
CA VAL A 5 -0.61 21.01 1.63
C VAL A 5 -0.78 22.46 2.11
N TYR A 6 -0.57 22.74 3.39
CA TYR A 6 -0.70 24.07 3.97
C TYR A 6 0.67 24.74 4.14
N ARG A 7 0.77 26.00 3.71
CA ARG A 7 2.00 26.81 3.88
C ARG A 7 2.30 27.00 5.36
N GLY A 8 3.57 26.87 5.73
CA GLY A 8 4.04 27.02 7.11
C GLY A 8 3.79 25.81 8.01
N ILE A 9 3.07 24.78 7.54
CA ILE A 9 2.81 23.55 8.30
C ILE A 9 3.69 22.40 7.79
N ARG A 10 4.33 21.69 8.71
CA ARG A 10 5.17 20.51 8.41
C ARG A 10 4.76 19.33 9.29
N LYS A 11 4.78 18.13 8.72
CA LYS A 11 4.55 16.86 9.40
C LYS A 11 5.85 16.32 9.97
N LEU A 12 5.78 15.75 11.18
CA LEU A 12 6.90 14.99 11.73
C LEU A 12 7.12 13.69 10.95
N LEU A 13 8.39 13.29 10.83
CA LEU A 13 8.73 11.99 10.30
C LEU A 13 8.43 10.89 11.35
N PRO A 14 8.02 9.68 10.94
CA PRO A 14 7.81 8.60 11.89
C PRO A 14 9.09 8.27 12.67
N GLY A 15 9.01 8.24 14.01
CA GLY A 15 10.14 8.06 14.92
C GLY A 15 10.92 9.33 15.27
N GLN A 16 10.44 10.51 14.81
CA GLN A 16 11.04 11.81 15.09
C GLN A 16 10.40 12.46 16.33
N VAL A 17 11.20 13.24 17.05
CA VAL A 17 10.80 14.11 18.16
C VAL A 17 11.29 15.52 17.90
N VAL A 18 10.48 16.50 18.31
CA VAL A 18 10.86 17.92 18.34
C VAL A 18 11.08 18.35 19.78
N ARG A 19 12.19 19.01 20.06
CA ARG A 19 12.43 19.71 21.31
C ARG A 19 12.41 21.21 21.05
N TRP A 20 11.50 21.90 21.73
CA TRP A 20 11.44 23.35 21.70
C TRP A 20 11.95 23.92 23.03
N ARG A 21 12.98 24.77 22.97
CA ARG A 21 13.55 25.44 24.15
C ARG A 21 13.94 26.86 23.80
N GLN A 22 13.37 27.85 24.51
CA GLN A 22 13.70 29.27 24.37
C GLN A 22 13.70 29.75 22.90
N GLY A 23 12.69 29.35 22.12
CA GLY A 23 12.58 29.73 20.70
C GLY A 23 13.39 28.86 19.74
N ASN A 24 14.29 27.99 20.21
CA ASN A 24 15.05 27.06 19.38
C ASN A 24 14.30 25.74 19.18
N ILE A 25 14.28 25.25 17.94
CA ILE A 25 13.71 23.97 17.54
C ILE A 25 14.85 22.99 17.21
N ASP A 26 14.94 21.91 17.98
CA ASP A 26 15.82 20.77 17.72
C ASP A 26 15.01 19.55 17.29
N ASN A 27 15.39 18.94 16.17
CA ASN A 27 14.73 17.76 15.61
C ASN A 27 15.66 16.56 15.73
N SER A 28 15.24 15.52 16.43
CA SER A 28 16.01 14.27 16.54
C SER A 28 15.10 13.05 16.38
N PHE A 29 15.69 11.86 16.24
CA PHE A 29 14.93 10.61 16.20
C PHE A 29 15.05 9.92 17.54
N TYR A 30 13.93 9.59 18.17
CA TYR A 30 13.93 8.80 19.40
C TYR A 30 14.00 7.30 19.11
N TRP A 31 13.61 6.88 17.90
CA TRP A 31 13.68 5.49 17.46
C TRP A 31 13.97 5.40 15.97
N ARG A 32 14.83 4.44 15.60
CA ARG A 32 15.10 4.00 14.23
C ARG A 32 15.41 2.50 14.25
N PRO A 33 14.94 1.72 13.27
CA PRO A 33 15.30 0.32 13.18
C PRO A 33 16.78 0.18 12.85
N ARG A 34 17.41 -0.88 13.36
CA ARG A 34 18.75 -1.29 12.97
C ARG A 34 18.66 -2.51 12.07
N PHE A 35 19.13 -2.36 10.85
CA PHE A 35 19.18 -3.42 9.86
C PHE A 35 20.48 -4.21 10.02
N GLU A 36 20.52 -5.07 11.04
CA GLU A 36 21.67 -5.91 11.37
C GLU A 36 21.23 -7.38 11.34
N ASP A 37 21.83 -8.17 10.45
CA ASP A 37 21.43 -9.57 10.27
C ASP A 37 21.72 -10.40 11.53
N ASP A 38 20.70 -11.13 11.98
CA ASP A 38 20.83 -12.09 13.06
C ASP A 38 21.56 -13.36 12.60
N THR A 39 22.32 -13.96 13.51
CA THR A 39 23.06 -15.21 13.28
C THR A 39 22.27 -16.45 13.71
N ALA A 40 21.13 -16.27 14.37
CA ALA A 40 20.23 -17.36 14.76
C ALA A 40 19.74 -18.18 13.56
N THR A 41 19.36 -19.43 13.83
CA THR A 41 18.81 -20.32 12.81
C THR A 41 17.41 -19.86 12.36
N GLU A 42 17.00 -20.27 11.15
CA GLU A 42 15.66 -19.95 10.63
C GLU A 42 14.54 -20.47 11.56
N ALA A 43 14.71 -21.67 12.13
CA ALA A 43 13.74 -22.26 13.05
C ALA A 43 13.61 -21.43 14.34
N GLU A 44 14.73 -20.92 14.85
CA GLU A 44 14.76 -20.08 16.04
C GLU A 44 14.10 -18.72 15.79
N LEU A 45 14.45 -18.05 14.69
CA LEU A 45 13.81 -16.81 14.28
C LEU A 45 12.30 -16.99 14.06
N ALA A 46 11.88 -18.11 13.46
CA ALA A 46 10.46 -18.41 13.25
C ALA A 46 9.71 -18.61 14.58
N ARG A 47 10.34 -19.28 15.56
CA ARG A 47 9.80 -19.44 16.92
C ARG A 47 9.65 -18.08 17.60
N GLN A 48 10.67 -17.23 17.52
CA GLN A 48 10.62 -15.87 18.06
C GLN A 48 9.52 -15.03 17.39
N LEU A 49 9.38 -15.11 16.06
CA LEU A 49 8.34 -14.37 15.35
C LEU A 49 6.94 -14.78 15.82
N ARG A 50 6.66 -16.09 15.90
CA ARG A 50 5.37 -16.59 16.38
C ARG A 50 5.07 -16.14 17.81
N HIS A 51 6.07 -16.18 18.67
CA HIS A 51 5.95 -15.76 20.07
C HIS A 51 5.66 -14.26 20.17
N ARG A 52 6.49 -13.41 19.54
CA ARG A 52 6.34 -11.94 19.58
C ARG A 52 5.03 -11.48 18.94
N LEU A 53 4.59 -12.11 17.84
CA LEU A 53 3.28 -11.79 17.25
C LEU A 53 2.12 -12.19 18.15
N LYS A 54 2.21 -13.33 18.85
CA LYS A 54 1.19 -13.71 19.84
C LYS A 54 1.12 -12.67 20.97
N GLU A 55 2.27 -12.24 21.49
CA GLU A 55 2.34 -11.19 22.52
C GLU A 55 1.81 -9.84 22.01
N ALA A 56 2.18 -9.45 20.79
CA ALA A 56 1.68 -8.22 20.18
C ALA A 56 0.16 -8.22 20.01
N VAL A 57 -0.44 -9.34 19.61
CA VAL A 57 -1.90 -9.47 19.55
C VAL A 57 -2.50 -9.40 20.95
N ALA A 58 -1.89 -10.03 21.95
CA ALA A 58 -2.35 -9.96 23.34
C ALA A 58 -2.30 -8.53 23.89
N LEU A 59 -1.25 -7.75 23.59
CA LEU A 59 -1.13 -6.34 23.97
C LEU A 59 -2.21 -5.46 23.34
N CYS A 60 -2.63 -5.78 22.11
CA CYS A 60 -3.69 -5.06 21.41
C CYS A 60 -5.11 -5.43 21.88
N LEU A 61 -5.26 -6.46 22.74
CA LEU A 61 -6.55 -6.99 23.21
C LEU A 61 -6.98 -6.38 24.55
N GLU A 62 -7.10 -5.06 24.61
CA GLU A 62 -7.57 -4.34 25.82
C GLU A 62 -9.00 -4.73 26.21
N GLN A 63 -9.90 -4.91 25.22
CA GLN A 63 -11.31 -5.26 25.42
C GLN A 63 -11.71 -6.39 24.47
N PRO A 64 -11.44 -7.67 24.81
CA PRO A 64 -11.67 -8.80 23.93
C PRO A 64 -13.12 -8.89 23.41
N GLN A 65 -14.10 -8.59 24.26
CA GLN A 65 -15.53 -8.63 23.95
C GLN A 65 -15.96 -7.71 22.81
N THR A 66 -15.29 -6.57 22.63
CA THR A 66 -15.61 -5.59 21.58
C THR A 66 -14.52 -5.51 20.50
N THR A 67 -13.54 -6.41 20.53
CA THR A 67 -12.44 -6.44 19.55
C THR A 67 -12.72 -7.48 18.46
N GLY A 68 -12.73 -7.02 17.21
CA GLY A 68 -12.75 -7.88 16.03
C GLY A 68 -11.42 -7.85 15.27
N ALA A 69 -11.35 -8.55 14.14
CA ALA A 69 -10.23 -8.46 13.21
C ALA A 69 -10.68 -8.24 11.77
N PHE A 70 -9.88 -7.50 11.01
CA PHE A 70 -9.99 -7.52 9.55
C PHE A 70 -9.53 -8.89 9.03
N LEU A 71 -10.24 -9.45 8.03
CA LEU A 71 -9.85 -10.71 7.39
C LEU A 71 -10.02 -10.65 5.86
N SER A 72 -8.91 -10.48 5.13
CA SER A 72 -8.88 -10.54 3.66
C SER A 72 -8.56 -11.95 3.13
N GLY A 73 -8.29 -12.90 4.02
CA GLY A 73 -7.78 -14.22 3.67
C GLY A 73 -6.31 -14.25 3.26
N GLY A 74 -5.62 -13.10 3.29
CA GLY A 74 -4.17 -13.00 3.14
C GLY A 74 -3.42 -13.44 4.40
N LEU A 75 -2.13 -13.78 4.25
CA LEU A 75 -1.28 -14.32 5.32
C LEU A 75 -1.35 -13.50 6.62
N ASP A 76 -1.32 -12.17 6.52
CA ASP A 76 -1.21 -11.27 7.67
C ASP A 76 -2.50 -11.20 8.47
N SER A 77 -3.60 -10.84 7.79
CA SER A 77 -4.92 -10.75 8.41
C SER A 77 -5.38 -12.09 8.98
N SER A 78 -5.05 -13.20 8.31
CA SER A 78 -5.36 -14.55 8.78
C SER A 78 -4.50 -14.92 9.99
N THR A 79 -3.24 -14.47 10.05
CA THR A 79 -2.38 -14.70 11.21
C THR A 79 -2.90 -13.93 12.43
N VAL A 80 -3.23 -12.65 12.27
CA VAL A 80 -3.83 -11.83 13.34
C VAL A 80 -5.17 -12.41 13.81
N THR A 81 -6.04 -12.80 12.87
CA THR A 81 -7.35 -13.41 13.18
C THR A 81 -7.21 -14.75 13.91
N GLY A 82 -6.30 -15.62 13.47
CA GLY A 82 -6.05 -16.90 14.14
C GLY A 82 -5.48 -16.71 15.55
N LEU A 83 -4.60 -15.72 15.75
CA LEU A 83 -4.04 -15.39 17.07
C LEU A 83 -5.11 -14.77 17.99
N LEU A 84 -5.97 -13.90 17.46
CA LEU A 84 -7.14 -13.37 18.17
C LEU A 84 -8.02 -14.52 18.67
N ARG A 85 -8.37 -15.47 17.81
CA ARG A 85 -9.16 -16.66 18.17
C ARG A 85 -8.49 -17.52 19.23
N LYS A 86 -7.17 -17.67 19.19
CA LYS A 86 -6.43 -18.42 20.23
C LYS A 86 -6.45 -17.73 21.60
N LEU A 87 -6.46 -16.40 21.62
CA LEU A 87 -6.37 -15.60 22.85
C LEU A 87 -7.74 -15.29 23.45
N ALA A 88 -8.77 -15.14 22.62
CA ALA A 88 -10.13 -14.79 23.02
C ALA A 88 -11.15 -15.63 22.23
N PRO A 89 -11.24 -16.95 22.50
CA PRO A 89 -12.01 -17.86 21.68
C PRO A 89 -13.47 -17.42 21.53
N GLU A 90 -14.19 -17.24 22.63
CA GLU A 90 -15.62 -16.95 22.61
C GLU A 90 -15.98 -15.57 22.02
N GLN A 91 -15.03 -14.62 22.04
CA GLN A 91 -15.29 -13.23 21.61
C GLN A 91 -14.83 -12.93 20.19
N ALA A 92 -13.91 -13.74 19.64
CA ALA A 92 -13.30 -13.50 18.33
C ALA A 92 -14.35 -13.44 17.21
N ALA A 93 -14.28 -12.39 16.39
CA ALA A 93 -15.03 -12.27 15.15
C ALA A 93 -14.19 -11.57 14.09
N ALA A 94 -14.43 -11.93 12.83
CA ALA A 94 -13.72 -11.41 11.68
C ALA A 94 -14.68 -10.69 10.72
N PHE A 95 -14.16 -9.68 10.04
CA PHE A 95 -14.92 -8.83 9.12
C PHE A 95 -14.19 -8.75 7.78
N SER A 96 -14.93 -8.94 6.70
CA SER A 96 -14.38 -8.95 5.35
C SER A 96 -15.27 -8.22 4.35
N ILE A 97 -14.64 -7.73 3.30
CA ILE A 97 -15.29 -7.01 2.20
C ILE A 97 -15.03 -7.72 0.89
N GLY A 98 -16.10 -7.93 0.14
CA GLY A 98 -16.09 -8.45 -1.22
C GLY A 98 -16.56 -7.41 -2.23
N PHE A 99 -16.40 -7.74 -3.50
CA PHE A 99 -16.89 -6.95 -4.63
C PHE A 99 -17.59 -7.88 -5.62
N ALA A 100 -18.75 -7.49 -6.13
CA ALA A 100 -19.41 -8.20 -7.22
C ALA A 100 -18.77 -7.83 -8.58
N ALA A 101 -17.48 -8.12 -8.72
CA ALA A 101 -16.70 -7.87 -9.94
C ALA A 101 -15.67 -8.98 -10.15
N GLU A 102 -15.64 -9.54 -11.36
CA GLU A 102 -14.73 -10.63 -11.72
C GLU A 102 -13.26 -10.22 -11.51
N GLY A 103 -12.48 -11.08 -10.85
CA GLY A 103 -11.07 -10.84 -10.54
C GLY A 103 -10.79 -9.93 -9.34
N TYR A 104 -11.82 -9.36 -8.71
CA TYR A 104 -11.67 -8.48 -7.53
C TYR A 104 -12.14 -9.11 -6.22
N ASP A 105 -12.97 -10.16 -6.26
CA ASP A 105 -13.48 -10.80 -5.04
C ASP A 105 -12.48 -11.80 -4.43
N GLU A 106 -12.00 -11.50 -3.23
CA GLU A 106 -11.13 -12.39 -2.45
C GLU A 106 -11.86 -13.13 -1.31
N MET A 107 -13.19 -12.98 -1.22
CA MET A 107 -14.00 -13.51 -0.10
C MET A 107 -13.83 -15.02 0.11
N ALA A 108 -13.57 -15.79 -0.96
CA ALA A 108 -13.32 -17.23 -0.86
C ALA A 108 -12.13 -17.57 0.07
N TYR A 109 -11.06 -16.76 0.05
CA TYR A 109 -9.90 -16.95 0.94
C TYR A 109 -10.20 -16.54 2.38
N ALA A 110 -10.97 -15.46 2.58
CA ALA A 110 -11.42 -15.05 3.89
C ALA A 110 -12.28 -16.15 4.54
N ARG A 111 -13.24 -16.71 3.79
CA ARG A 111 -14.06 -17.86 4.21
C ARG A 111 -13.22 -19.08 4.55
N ALA A 112 -12.19 -19.39 3.75
CA ALA A 112 -11.28 -20.51 4.04
C ALA A 112 -10.53 -20.31 5.35
N SER A 113 -9.98 -19.12 5.59
CA SER A 113 -9.33 -18.77 6.85
C SER A 113 -10.28 -18.81 8.04
N ALA A 114 -11.49 -18.27 7.89
CA ALA A 114 -12.50 -18.27 8.95
C ALA A 114 -12.93 -19.69 9.33
N ARG A 115 -13.14 -20.58 8.34
CA ARG A 115 -13.42 -22.00 8.58
C ARG A 115 -12.25 -22.69 9.29
N HIS A 116 -11.03 -22.47 8.83
CA HIS A 116 -9.82 -23.06 9.41
C HIS A 116 -9.64 -22.71 10.90
N PHE A 117 -9.90 -21.44 11.28
CA PHE A 117 -9.81 -21.00 12.66
C PHE A 117 -11.12 -21.14 13.46
N GLN A 118 -12.22 -21.52 12.81
CA GLN A 118 -13.56 -21.52 13.40
C GLN A 118 -13.94 -20.16 14.01
N VAL A 119 -13.69 -19.08 13.25
CA VAL A 119 -14.02 -17.71 13.64
C VAL A 119 -15.28 -17.28 12.89
N PRO A 120 -16.31 -16.74 13.58
CA PRO A 120 -17.44 -16.08 12.93
C PRO A 120 -16.96 -15.01 11.95
N LEU A 121 -17.37 -15.15 10.68
CA LEU A 121 -17.03 -14.21 9.61
C LEU A 121 -18.28 -13.44 9.22
N HIS A 122 -18.19 -12.12 9.29
CA HIS A 122 -19.19 -11.19 8.78
C HIS A 122 -18.71 -10.59 7.47
N GLU A 123 -19.55 -10.64 6.45
CA GLU A 123 -19.20 -10.28 5.09
C GLU A 123 -20.09 -9.13 4.61
N TYR A 124 -19.51 -8.21 3.83
CA TYR A 124 -20.28 -7.19 3.14
C TYR A 124 -19.71 -6.97 1.75
N TYR A 125 -20.60 -6.86 0.75
CA TYR A 125 -20.21 -6.61 -0.64
C TYR A 125 -20.44 -5.14 -0.96
N VAL A 126 -19.35 -4.41 -1.22
CA VAL A 126 -19.42 -2.99 -1.58
C VAL A 126 -19.98 -2.83 -2.99
N THR A 127 -20.88 -1.87 -3.16
CA THR A 127 -21.52 -1.56 -4.45
C THR A 127 -21.06 -0.21 -5.03
N PRO A 128 -21.39 0.11 -6.30
CA PRO A 128 -21.19 1.46 -6.83
C PRO A 128 -21.93 2.56 -6.04
N GLU A 129 -23.14 2.29 -5.53
CA GLU A 129 -23.89 3.24 -4.71
C GLU A 129 -23.19 3.53 -3.39
N ASP A 130 -22.60 2.50 -2.78
CA ASP A 130 -21.76 2.66 -1.59
C ASP A 130 -20.58 3.59 -1.87
N VAL A 131 -19.97 3.51 -3.06
CA VAL A 131 -18.89 4.40 -3.48
C VAL A 131 -19.40 5.84 -3.60
N VAL A 132 -20.51 6.04 -4.31
CA VAL A 132 -21.13 7.37 -4.48
C VAL A 132 -21.45 8.01 -3.12
N ALA A 133 -21.98 7.23 -2.18
CA ALA A 133 -22.32 7.71 -0.84
C ALA A 133 -21.09 7.99 0.04
N ALA A 134 -20.01 7.22 -0.11
CA ALA A 134 -18.83 7.31 0.74
C ALA A 134 -17.81 8.36 0.28
N VAL A 135 -17.65 8.58 -1.03
CA VAL A 135 -16.63 9.49 -1.58
C VAL A 135 -16.64 10.88 -0.92
N PRO A 136 -17.78 11.59 -0.79
CA PRO A 136 -17.78 12.91 -0.15
C PRO A 136 -17.41 12.87 1.34
N LYS A 137 -17.80 11.80 2.05
CA LYS A 137 -17.51 11.63 3.49
C LYS A 137 -16.04 11.33 3.72
N ILE A 138 -15.49 10.44 2.91
CA ILE A 138 -14.07 10.08 2.93
C ILE A 138 -13.24 11.30 2.55
N ALA A 139 -13.55 12.01 1.47
CA ALA A 139 -12.82 13.21 1.09
C ALA A 139 -12.82 14.29 2.19
N ALA A 140 -13.92 14.43 2.94
CA ALA A 140 -13.99 15.36 4.07
C ALA A 140 -13.20 14.93 5.32
N CYS A 141 -12.92 13.63 5.50
CA CYS A 141 -12.30 13.09 6.71
C CYS A 141 -10.76 13.21 6.74
N TYR A 142 -10.12 13.44 5.58
CA TYR A 142 -8.66 13.49 5.47
C TYR A 142 -8.16 14.94 5.44
N ASP A 143 -7.11 15.22 6.21
CA ASP A 143 -6.53 16.58 6.32
C ASP A 143 -5.81 17.06 5.05
N GLU A 144 -5.58 16.17 4.09
CA GLU A 144 -4.91 16.43 2.81
C GLU A 144 -5.58 15.55 1.74
N PRO A 145 -5.52 15.91 0.44
CA PRO A 145 -6.02 15.06 -0.63
C PRO A 145 -5.48 13.64 -0.50
N PHE A 146 -6.38 12.66 -0.55
CA PHE A 146 -6.02 11.26 -0.34
C PHE A 146 -6.69 10.35 -1.36
N GLY A 147 -5.88 9.77 -2.24
CA GLY A 147 -6.34 9.03 -3.42
C GLY A 147 -6.31 7.51 -3.28
N ASN A 148 -6.11 6.94 -2.09
CA ASN A 148 -6.10 5.48 -1.94
C ASN A 148 -7.53 4.92 -1.99
N ALA A 149 -7.89 4.26 -3.10
CA ALA A 149 -9.23 3.74 -3.34
C ALA A 149 -9.69 2.68 -2.30
N SER A 150 -8.75 2.00 -1.64
CA SER A 150 -9.08 1.03 -0.61
C SER A 150 -9.61 1.66 0.69
N ALA A 151 -9.60 2.99 0.82
CA ALA A 151 -10.27 3.69 1.94
C ALA A 151 -11.78 3.39 2.01
N ILE A 152 -12.45 3.23 0.86
CA ILE A 152 -13.88 2.88 0.80
C ILE A 152 -14.16 1.53 1.44
N PRO A 153 -13.59 0.41 0.93
CA PRO A 153 -13.87 -0.89 1.51
C PRO A 153 -13.38 -0.98 2.95
N THR A 154 -12.27 -0.33 3.34
CA THR A 154 -11.88 -0.28 4.76
C THR A 154 -12.93 0.41 5.63
N TYR A 155 -13.52 1.53 5.18
CA TYR A 155 -14.60 2.21 5.91
C TYR A 155 -15.84 1.33 6.05
N TYR A 156 -16.26 0.65 4.98
CA TYR A 156 -17.42 -0.25 5.03
C TYR A 156 -17.16 -1.48 5.92
N CYS A 157 -15.94 -2.01 5.94
CA CYS A 157 -15.57 -3.09 6.86
C CYS A 157 -15.63 -2.64 8.32
N ALA A 158 -15.08 -1.46 8.63
CA ALA A 158 -15.14 -0.88 9.97
C ALA A 158 -16.59 -0.59 10.39
N ARG A 159 -17.42 -0.07 9.48
CA ARG A 159 -18.86 0.15 9.72
C ARG A 159 -19.59 -1.17 10.01
N LEU A 160 -19.34 -2.21 9.22
CA LEU A 160 -19.91 -3.54 9.45
C LEU A 160 -19.55 -4.08 10.84
N ALA A 161 -18.29 -3.91 11.26
CA ALA A 161 -17.85 -4.30 12.59
C ALA A 161 -18.56 -3.50 13.70
N ARG A 162 -18.73 -2.19 13.50
CA ARG A 162 -19.45 -1.32 14.44
C ARG A 162 -20.91 -1.75 14.60
N GLU A 163 -21.58 -2.11 13.50
CA GLU A 163 -22.96 -2.63 13.50
C GLU A 163 -23.09 -3.96 14.25
N HIS A 164 -22.01 -4.75 14.29
CA HIS A 164 -21.92 -5.98 15.09
C HIS A 164 -21.37 -5.75 16.51
N GLY A 165 -21.52 -4.54 17.04
CA GLY A 165 -21.19 -4.21 18.43
C GLY A 165 -19.70 -4.13 18.75
N ARG A 166 -18.83 -4.09 17.74
CA ARG A 166 -17.38 -3.92 17.95
C ARG A 166 -17.04 -2.45 18.17
N THR A 167 -15.92 -2.21 18.85
CA THR A 167 -15.34 -0.87 19.07
C THR A 167 -13.87 -0.79 18.64
N CYS A 168 -13.21 -1.93 18.46
CA CYS A 168 -11.84 -2.03 17.98
C CYS A 168 -11.69 -3.10 16.90
N LEU A 169 -10.84 -2.85 15.90
CA LEU A 169 -10.39 -3.85 14.93
C LEU A 169 -8.87 -4.06 15.00
N LEU A 170 -8.44 -5.32 14.97
CA LEU A 170 -7.05 -5.69 14.74
C LEU A 170 -6.79 -5.78 13.24
N ALA A 171 -5.77 -5.08 12.78
CA ALA A 171 -5.38 -5.04 11.37
C ALA A 171 -4.05 -5.77 11.12
N GLY A 172 -3.93 -6.36 9.93
CA GLY A 172 -2.73 -7.08 9.49
C GLY A 172 -1.71 -6.21 8.74
N ASP A 173 -1.91 -4.88 8.69
CA ASP A 173 -1.01 -3.96 7.99
C ASP A 173 0.42 -4.04 8.55
N GLY A 174 1.41 -3.96 7.66
CA GLY A 174 2.82 -4.11 7.99
C GLY A 174 3.44 -5.44 7.57
N GLY A 175 2.65 -6.50 7.40
CA GLY A 175 3.22 -7.81 7.07
C GLY A 175 3.98 -7.86 5.74
N ASP A 176 3.51 -7.13 4.73
CA ASP A 176 4.20 -7.00 3.43
C ASP A 176 5.53 -6.29 3.53
N GLU A 177 5.52 -5.17 4.23
CA GLU A 177 6.62 -4.25 4.36
C GLU A 177 7.69 -4.79 5.31
N LEU A 178 7.30 -5.55 6.33
CA LEU A 178 8.22 -6.20 7.27
C LEU A 178 8.83 -7.49 6.71
N PHE A 179 8.05 -8.28 5.94
CA PHE A 179 8.44 -9.65 5.55
C PHE A 179 8.58 -9.87 4.04
N ALA A 180 8.89 -8.81 3.27
CA ALA A 180 9.17 -8.86 1.84
C ALA A 180 8.02 -9.45 0.99
N GLY A 181 6.83 -8.87 1.13
CA GLY A 181 5.60 -9.33 0.48
C GLY A 181 5.21 -8.69 -0.86
N ASN A 182 5.83 -7.59 -1.25
CA ASN A 182 5.51 -6.90 -2.48
C ASN A 182 6.30 -7.48 -3.67
N GLU A 183 5.62 -7.80 -4.76
CA GLU A 183 6.23 -8.36 -5.99
C GLU A 183 7.36 -7.50 -6.55
N ARG A 184 7.30 -6.17 -6.31
CA ARG A 184 8.38 -5.26 -6.71
C ARG A 184 9.72 -5.65 -6.11
N TYR A 185 9.79 -6.26 -4.92
CA TYR A 185 11.05 -6.66 -4.31
C TYR A 185 11.75 -7.76 -5.11
N ALA A 186 11.02 -8.79 -5.52
CA ALA A 186 11.53 -9.86 -6.37
C ALA A 186 11.92 -9.31 -7.75
N LYS A 187 11.08 -8.44 -8.32
CA LYS A 187 11.35 -7.78 -9.60
C LYS A 187 12.64 -6.95 -9.57
N GLN A 188 12.86 -6.15 -8.52
CA GLN A 188 14.08 -5.34 -8.39
C GLN A 188 15.32 -6.20 -8.12
N LYS A 189 15.18 -7.29 -7.36
CA LYS A 189 16.26 -8.27 -7.18
C LYS A 189 16.65 -8.91 -8.52
N LEU A 190 15.68 -9.23 -9.37
CA LEU A 190 15.93 -9.74 -10.72
C LEU A 190 16.74 -8.72 -11.54
N PHE A 191 16.30 -7.47 -11.61
CA PHE A 191 17.04 -6.42 -12.32
C PHE A 191 18.44 -6.16 -11.74
N SER A 192 18.65 -6.39 -10.45
CA SER A 192 19.98 -6.24 -9.84
C SER A 192 21.02 -7.22 -10.40
N PHE A 193 20.59 -8.37 -10.95
CA PHE A 193 21.51 -9.32 -11.61
C PHE A 193 22.13 -8.73 -12.87
N TYR A 194 21.42 -7.83 -13.57
CA TYR A 194 21.96 -7.17 -14.76
C TYR A 194 23.25 -6.40 -14.44
N HIS A 195 23.29 -5.67 -13.32
CA HIS A 195 24.49 -4.94 -12.90
C HIS A 195 25.61 -5.81 -12.35
N ARG A 196 25.36 -7.11 -12.09
CA ARG A 196 26.42 -8.06 -11.72
C ARG A 196 27.21 -8.54 -12.93
N LEU A 197 26.69 -8.32 -14.15
CA LEU A 197 27.40 -8.67 -15.37
C LEU A 197 28.55 -7.67 -15.63
N PRO A 198 29.75 -8.17 -16.01
CA PRO A 198 30.84 -7.35 -16.51
C PRO A 198 30.36 -6.29 -17.51
N LEU A 199 30.93 -5.09 -17.43
CA LEU A 199 30.52 -3.95 -18.26
C LEU A 199 30.52 -4.30 -19.75
N TRP A 200 31.56 -5.01 -20.22
CA TRP A 200 31.68 -5.42 -21.61
C TRP A 200 30.51 -6.30 -22.07
N LEU A 201 30.07 -7.29 -21.28
CA LEU A 201 28.91 -8.14 -21.63
C LEU A 201 27.63 -7.30 -21.77
N ARG A 202 27.46 -6.28 -20.93
CA ARG A 202 26.30 -5.38 -21.00
C ARG A 202 26.34 -4.54 -22.27
N THR A 203 27.44 -3.86 -22.53
CA THR A 203 27.53 -2.84 -23.59
C THR A 203 27.85 -3.41 -24.97
N THR A 204 28.50 -4.57 -25.08
CA THR A 204 28.92 -5.13 -26.38
C THR A 204 28.04 -6.29 -26.87
N LEU A 205 27.32 -6.97 -25.98
CA LEU A 205 26.41 -8.06 -26.35
C LEU A 205 24.96 -7.72 -26.04
N ILE A 206 24.64 -7.47 -24.77
CA ILE A 206 23.23 -7.41 -24.33
C ILE A 206 22.51 -6.17 -24.85
N GLU A 207 23.09 -4.99 -24.70
CA GLU A 207 22.48 -3.73 -25.17
C GLU A 207 22.33 -3.68 -26.70
N PRO A 208 23.34 -4.06 -27.51
CA PRO A 208 23.18 -4.17 -28.96
C PRO A 208 22.10 -5.18 -29.37
N LEU A 209 22.06 -6.36 -28.74
CA LEU A 209 21.01 -7.36 -28.97
C LEU A 209 19.62 -6.87 -28.58
N ALA A 210 19.51 -6.08 -27.51
CA ALA A 210 18.27 -5.44 -27.09
C ALA A 210 17.83 -4.31 -28.05
N SER A 211 18.77 -3.69 -28.75
CA SER A 211 18.50 -2.61 -29.72
C SER A 211 18.12 -3.12 -31.13
N LEU A 212 18.36 -4.40 -31.42
CA LEU A 212 17.90 -5.06 -32.64
C LEU A 212 16.36 -5.14 -32.66
N SER A 213 15.77 -5.01 -33.86
CA SER A 213 14.37 -4.64 -34.12
C SER A 213 13.34 -5.11 -33.07
N ALA A 214 12.57 -4.15 -32.54
CA ALA A 214 11.47 -4.37 -31.60
C ALA A 214 10.32 -5.24 -32.16
N ASP A 215 10.35 -5.59 -33.45
CA ASP A 215 9.37 -6.45 -34.13
C ASP A 215 9.49 -7.93 -33.71
N LEU A 216 10.60 -8.33 -33.07
CA LEU A 216 10.71 -9.64 -32.43
C LEU A 216 10.26 -9.54 -30.97
N PRO A 217 9.22 -10.29 -30.54
CA PRO A 217 8.68 -10.21 -29.18
C PRO A 217 9.71 -10.45 -28.06
N VAL A 218 10.76 -11.22 -28.34
CA VAL A 218 11.86 -11.52 -27.40
C VAL A 218 12.81 -10.33 -27.27
N ALA A 219 13.17 -9.67 -28.38
CA ALA A 219 14.02 -8.49 -28.39
C ALA A 219 13.34 -7.31 -27.67
N GLY A 220 12.02 -7.11 -27.90
CA GLY A 220 11.23 -6.10 -27.18
C GLY A 220 11.18 -6.33 -25.67
N LYS A 221 11.06 -7.58 -25.21
CA LYS A 221 11.13 -7.92 -23.77
C LYS A 221 12.52 -7.70 -23.18
N LEU A 222 13.58 -8.06 -23.91
CA LEU A 222 14.97 -7.82 -23.50
C LEU A 222 15.26 -6.31 -23.40
N LYS A 223 14.83 -5.53 -24.39
CA LYS A 223 14.90 -4.07 -24.36
C LYS A 223 14.20 -3.48 -23.16
N SER A 224 12.94 -3.83 -22.94
CA SER A 224 12.18 -3.35 -21.78
C SER A 224 12.85 -3.73 -20.46
N TYR A 225 13.45 -4.92 -20.38
CA TYR A 225 14.21 -5.36 -19.21
C TYR A 225 15.46 -4.51 -18.98
N VAL A 226 16.27 -4.29 -20.03
CA VAL A 226 17.51 -3.50 -19.97
C VAL A 226 17.21 -2.03 -19.65
N ASP A 227 16.23 -1.44 -20.33
CA ASP A 227 15.81 -0.05 -20.11
C ASP A 227 15.40 0.16 -18.64
N GLN A 228 14.58 -0.75 -18.08
CA GLN A 228 14.20 -0.70 -16.67
C GLN A 228 15.39 -0.95 -15.74
N ALA A 229 16.28 -1.88 -16.09
CA ALA A 229 17.46 -2.17 -15.31
C ALA A 229 18.47 -1.02 -15.31
N ASN A 230 18.45 -0.12 -16.29
CA ASN A 230 19.33 1.05 -16.33
C ASN A 230 18.81 2.24 -15.50
N ILE A 231 17.53 2.25 -15.11
CA ILE A 231 16.98 3.27 -14.20
C ILE A 231 17.53 3.02 -12.80
N PRO A 232 18.14 4.00 -12.10
CA PRO A 232 18.66 3.80 -10.74
C PRO A 232 17.54 3.55 -9.71
N MET A 233 17.93 3.04 -8.54
CA MET A 233 17.04 2.97 -7.38
C MET A 233 17.18 4.26 -6.56
N PRO A 234 16.07 4.82 -6.03
CA PRO A 234 14.72 4.25 -5.96
C PRO A 234 13.80 4.51 -7.17
N GLU A 235 14.21 5.31 -8.15
CA GLU A 235 13.39 5.77 -9.29
C GLU A 235 12.75 4.64 -10.10
N ARG A 236 13.45 3.51 -10.20
CA ARG A 236 12.95 2.32 -10.87
C ARG A 236 11.62 1.81 -10.27
N MET A 237 11.36 2.07 -8.98
CA MET A 237 10.11 1.71 -8.32
C MET A 237 8.92 2.58 -8.79
N GLU A 238 9.18 3.75 -9.36
CA GLU A 238 8.17 4.73 -9.80
C GLU A 238 7.82 4.60 -11.30
N THR A 239 8.40 3.63 -12.02
CA THR A 239 8.18 3.39 -13.46
C THR A 239 6.72 3.05 -13.84
N TYR A 240 5.88 2.72 -12.86
CA TYR A 240 4.45 2.47 -13.03
C TYR A 240 3.56 3.65 -12.65
N ASN A 241 4.13 4.71 -12.07
CA ASN A 241 3.39 5.88 -11.65
C ASN A 241 2.80 6.61 -12.87
N PHE A 242 1.51 6.90 -12.82
CA PHE A 242 0.78 7.51 -13.93
C PHE A 242 1.35 8.87 -14.34
N LEU A 243 1.80 9.66 -13.36
CA LEU A 243 2.39 10.98 -13.60
C LEU A 243 3.77 10.93 -14.27
N HIS A 244 4.48 9.79 -14.19
CA HIS A 244 5.78 9.61 -14.85
C HIS A 244 5.66 8.98 -16.24
N ARG A 245 4.46 8.52 -16.64
CA ARG A 245 4.23 7.88 -17.95
C ARG A 245 3.73 8.84 -19.02
N THR A 246 3.18 9.98 -18.61
CA THR A 246 2.76 11.05 -19.51
C THR A 246 3.56 12.29 -19.15
N PRO A 247 4.13 13.02 -20.12
CA PRO A 247 4.84 14.26 -19.84
C PRO A 247 3.98 15.20 -19.00
N LEU A 248 4.54 15.77 -17.93
CA LEU A 248 3.79 16.63 -17.01
C LEU A 248 3.13 17.82 -17.73
N ALA A 249 3.78 18.37 -18.75
CA ALA A 249 3.25 19.45 -19.59
C ALA A 249 2.01 19.05 -20.43
N GLU A 250 1.77 17.76 -20.61
CA GLU A 250 0.52 17.27 -21.21
C GLU A 250 -0.60 17.15 -20.19
N ILE A 251 -0.29 16.99 -18.90
CA ILE A 251 -1.24 16.81 -17.81
C ILE A 251 -1.63 18.17 -17.20
N PHE A 252 -0.64 18.97 -16.84
CA PHE A 252 -0.81 20.18 -16.02
C PHE A 252 -0.63 21.46 -16.85
N GLU A 253 -1.27 22.54 -16.40
CA GLU A 253 -1.12 23.87 -16.98
C GLU A 253 0.29 24.44 -16.71
N ALA A 254 0.80 25.25 -17.64
CA ALA A 254 2.18 25.75 -17.59
C ALA A 254 2.45 26.60 -16.34
N ASP A 255 1.53 27.50 -15.98
CA ASP A 255 1.66 28.37 -14.80
C ASP A 255 1.69 27.56 -13.50
N PHE A 256 0.91 26.48 -13.42
CA PHE A 256 0.94 25.58 -12.26
C PHE A 256 2.27 24.84 -12.17
N LEU A 257 2.76 24.29 -13.28
CA LEU A 257 4.07 23.62 -13.31
C LEU A 257 5.21 24.55 -12.92
N ALA A 258 5.17 25.82 -13.36
CA ALA A 258 6.15 26.82 -12.96
C ALA A 258 6.10 27.19 -11.46
N SER A 259 4.98 26.88 -10.79
CA SER A 259 4.77 27.20 -9.37
C SER A 259 5.18 26.09 -8.40
N VAL A 260 5.55 24.91 -8.90
CA VAL A 260 5.88 23.73 -8.09
C VAL A 260 7.26 23.18 -8.44
N ASP A 261 7.87 22.51 -7.47
CA ASP A 261 9.10 21.74 -7.70
C ASP A 261 8.74 20.32 -8.16
N THR A 262 8.94 20.05 -9.45
CA THR A 262 8.63 18.76 -10.06
C THR A 262 9.65 17.67 -9.72
N ASP A 263 10.85 18.04 -9.27
CA ASP A 263 11.92 17.11 -8.91
C ASP A 263 11.84 16.70 -7.43
N TRP A 264 11.23 17.53 -6.58
CA TRP A 264 11.08 17.25 -5.15
C TRP A 264 10.57 15.84 -4.82
N PRO A 265 9.52 15.27 -5.47
CA PRO A 265 9.03 13.94 -5.13
C PRO A 265 10.10 12.87 -5.26
N ILE A 266 10.92 12.91 -6.32
CA ILE A 266 11.95 11.91 -6.55
C ILE A 266 13.16 12.12 -5.63
N GLU A 267 13.53 13.36 -5.35
CA GLU A 267 14.57 13.70 -4.37
C GLU A 267 14.19 13.25 -2.96
N HIS A 268 12.92 13.42 -2.58
CA HIS A 268 12.41 12.97 -1.30
C HIS A 268 12.51 11.44 -1.15
N LEU A 269 12.14 10.69 -2.19
CA LEU A 269 12.30 9.23 -2.22
C LEU A 269 13.77 8.81 -2.11
N ARG A 270 14.69 9.49 -2.84
CA ARG A 270 16.14 9.24 -2.74
C ARG A 270 16.64 9.43 -1.31
N GLY A 271 16.27 10.53 -0.66
CA GLY A 271 16.69 10.84 0.71
C GLY A 271 16.27 9.75 1.71
N ILE A 272 15.04 9.25 1.60
CA ILE A 272 14.55 8.15 2.44
C ILE A 272 15.31 6.85 2.12
N TYR A 273 15.38 6.47 0.83
CA TYR A 273 15.97 5.21 0.38
C TYR A 273 17.45 5.06 0.78
N HIS A 274 18.22 6.15 0.76
CA HIS A 274 19.64 6.15 1.13
C HIS A 274 19.91 6.32 2.63
N THR A 275 18.88 6.50 3.46
CA THR A 275 19.04 6.67 4.92
C THR A 275 19.68 5.44 5.59
N PRO A 276 19.21 4.19 5.39
CA PRO A 276 19.84 3.03 6.01
C PRO A 276 21.04 2.53 5.19
N ARG A 277 22.15 2.25 5.87
CA ARG A 277 23.27 1.47 5.30
C ARG A 277 22.92 -0.02 5.31
N ALA A 278 22.05 -0.41 4.39
CA ALA A 278 21.56 -1.79 4.30
C ALA A 278 21.62 -2.32 2.85
N SER A 279 21.26 -3.59 2.68
CA SER A 279 21.13 -4.25 1.38
C SER A 279 20.06 -3.61 0.49
N LEU A 280 20.04 -3.98 -0.79
CA LEU A 280 18.98 -3.56 -1.74
C LEU A 280 17.58 -3.84 -1.19
N LEU A 281 17.34 -5.06 -0.68
CA LEU A 281 16.04 -5.44 -0.13
C LEU A 281 15.65 -4.55 1.05
N LYS A 282 16.53 -4.42 2.04
CA LYS A 282 16.23 -3.64 3.26
C LYS A 282 16.05 -2.15 3.00
N ARG A 283 16.73 -1.56 2.01
CA ARG A 283 16.45 -0.18 1.57
C ARG A 283 15.07 -0.04 0.94
N MET A 284 14.63 -1.01 0.14
CA MET A 284 13.25 -1.03 -0.39
C MET A 284 12.20 -1.21 0.71
N LEU A 285 12.43 -2.15 1.65
CA LEU A 285 11.54 -2.32 2.81
C LEU A 285 11.46 -1.01 3.59
N TRP A 286 12.60 -0.39 3.92
CA TRP A 286 12.62 0.90 4.62
C TRP A 286 11.86 2.01 3.90
N LEU A 287 12.03 2.13 2.57
CA LEU A 287 11.27 3.08 1.76
C LEU A 287 9.76 2.83 1.90
N ASP A 288 9.35 1.56 1.84
CA ASP A 288 7.96 1.17 2.00
C ASP A 288 7.42 1.36 3.41
N TRP A 289 8.24 1.24 4.45
CA TRP A 289 7.83 1.56 5.82
C TRP A 289 7.47 3.04 5.95
N LYS A 290 8.19 3.91 5.24
CA LYS A 290 8.00 5.36 5.32
C LYS A 290 6.91 5.87 4.38
N ILE A 291 6.86 5.37 3.16
CA ILE A 291 5.94 5.87 2.13
C ILE A 291 4.67 5.02 2.07
N THR A 292 4.82 3.73 1.81
CA THR A 292 3.68 2.81 1.60
C THR A 292 2.88 2.63 2.89
N LEU A 293 3.56 2.35 4.00
CA LEU A 293 2.92 2.05 5.27
C LEU A 293 2.53 3.33 6.02
N ALA A 294 3.50 4.17 6.40
CA ALA A 294 3.25 5.32 7.27
C ALA A 294 2.43 6.44 6.61
N ASP A 295 2.79 6.86 5.40
CA ASP A 295 2.13 7.98 4.71
C ASP A 295 0.88 7.58 3.91
N ASN A 296 0.66 6.27 3.67
CA ASN A 296 -0.46 5.77 2.87
C ASN A 296 -1.35 4.77 3.62
N ASP A 297 -0.91 3.55 3.90
CA ASP A 297 -1.79 2.50 4.43
C ASP A 297 -2.31 2.75 5.84
N LEU A 298 -1.45 3.16 6.77
CA LEU A 298 -1.89 3.50 8.12
C LEU A 298 -2.79 4.73 8.11
N ARG A 299 -2.51 5.72 7.26
CA ARG A 299 -3.38 6.89 7.11
C ARG A 299 -4.76 6.48 6.61
N LYS A 300 -4.81 5.60 5.61
CA LYS A 300 -6.04 5.00 5.07
C LYS A 300 -6.84 4.32 6.18
N VAL A 301 -6.24 3.34 6.87
CA VAL A 301 -6.96 2.51 7.84
C VAL A 301 -7.42 3.35 9.03
N ASN A 302 -6.56 4.20 9.59
CA ASN A 302 -6.91 5.02 10.75
C ASN A 302 -8.07 5.99 10.43
N ARG A 303 -8.04 6.70 9.29
CA ARG A 303 -9.10 7.65 8.94
C ARG A 303 -10.40 6.96 8.55
N ALA A 304 -10.33 5.82 7.87
CA ALA A 304 -11.51 5.02 7.54
C ALA A 304 -12.19 4.43 8.80
N CYS A 305 -11.42 3.88 9.73
CA CYS A 305 -11.93 3.40 11.02
C CYS A 305 -12.50 4.55 11.86
N HIS A 306 -11.80 5.68 11.93
CA HIS A 306 -12.28 6.87 12.65
C HIS A 306 -13.64 7.35 12.10
N LEU A 307 -13.80 7.42 10.78
CA LEU A 307 -15.06 7.79 10.14
C LEU A 307 -16.20 6.82 10.49
N ALA A 308 -15.89 5.55 10.73
CA ALA A 308 -16.85 4.53 11.18
C ALA A 308 -17.04 4.50 12.71
N GLY A 309 -16.41 5.39 13.47
CA GLY A 309 -16.45 5.39 14.94
C GLY A 309 -15.74 4.19 15.58
N MET A 310 -14.69 3.68 14.93
CA MET A 310 -13.94 2.50 15.33
C MET A 310 -12.49 2.84 15.68
N ALA A 311 -11.97 2.22 16.75
CA ALA A 311 -10.54 2.14 16.99
C ALA A 311 -9.89 1.05 16.12
N VAL A 312 -8.60 1.17 15.88
CA VAL A 312 -7.79 0.16 15.20
C VAL A 312 -6.45 -0.02 15.90
N ARG A 313 -5.92 -1.24 15.85
CA ARG A 313 -4.60 -1.63 16.37
C ARG A 313 -3.86 -2.48 15.35
N TYR A 314 -2.53 -2.46 15.39
CA TYR A 314 -1.66 -3.06 14.38
C TYR A 314 -0.62 -4.00 15.02
N PRO A 315 -1.00 -5.22 15.42
CA PRO A 315 -0.09 -6.13 16.12
C PRO A 315 1.24 -6.40 15.38
N MET A 316 1.24 -6.36 14.05
CA MET A 316 2.46 -6.59 13.27
C MET A 316 3.47 -5.45 13.40
N LEU A 317 3.02 -4.26 13.81
CA LEU A 317 3.84 -3.05 13.94
C LEU A 317 4.30 -2.78 15.38
N GLU A 318 4.01 -3.71 16.31
CA GLU A 318 4.58 -3.64 17.65
C GLU A 318 6.10 -3.74 17.61
N ASN A 319 6.78 -2.93 18.44
CA ASN A 319 8.24 -2.79 18.42
C ASN A 319 8.99 -4.13 18.38
N PRO A 320 8.64 -5.15 19.21
CA PRO A 320 9.36 -6.42 19.19
C PRO A 320 9.27 -7.16 17.86
N VAL A 321 8.16 -7.01 17.12
CA VAL A 321 7.96 -7.64 15.80
C VAL A 321 8.76 -6.90 14.74
N VAL A 322 8.69 -5.56 14.74
CA VAL A 322 9.44 -4.70 13.80
C VAL A 322 10.96 -4.86 13.98
N GLU A 323 11.43 -4.89 15.23
CA GLU A 323 12.85 -5.09 15.55
C GLU A 323 13.34 -6.48 15.13
N LEU A 324 12.53 -7.52 15.32
CA LEU A 324 12.87 -8.85 14.81
C LEU A 324 12.93 -8.84 13.28
N ALA A 325 11.92 -8.25 12.62
CA ALA A 325 11.85 -8.18 11.16
C ALA A 325 13.08 -7.49 10.55
N ALA A 326 13.55 -6.39 11.16
CA ALA A 326 14.75 -5.68 10.72
C ALA A 326 16.03 -6.54 10.79
N ARG A 327 16.06 -7.53 11.70
CA ARG A 327 17.19 -8.42 11.94
C ARG A 327 17.16 -9.71 11.12
N ILE A 328 16.05 -10.06 10.48
CA ILE A 328 16.01 -11.27 9.64
C ILE A 328 16.91 -11.06 8.41
N PRO A 329 17.82 -12.01 8.10
CA PRO A 329 18.65 -11.95 6.90
C PRO A 329 17.84 -11.95 5.60
N ASP A 330 18.30 -11.21 4.59
CA ASP A 330 17.65 -11.11 3.27
C ASP A 330 17.38 -12.47 2.63
N ARG A 331 18.32 -13.41 2.79
CA ARG A 331 18.23 -14.77 2.25
C ARG A 331 17.07 -15.59 2.84
N LEU A 332 16.61 -15.22 4.03
CA LEU A 332 15.45 -15.84 4.69
C LEU A 332 14.17 -15.08 4.34
N LEU A 333 14.20 -13.73 4.45
CA LEU A 333 13.05 -12.87 4.09
C LEU A 333 12.52 -13.19 2.69
N MET A 334 13.44 -13.29 1.72
CA MET A 334 13.13 -13.63 0.33
C MET A 334 14.18 -14.58 -0.27
N ARG A 335 13.89 -15.89 -0.23
CA ARG A 335 14.76 -16.96 -0.73
C ARG A 335 14.71 -16.99 -2.26
N GLY A 336 15.82 -16.63 -2.90
CA GLY A 336 15.80 -16.41 -4.35
C GLY A 336 14.86 -15.26 -4.72
N LEU A 337 13.79 -15.56 -5.45
CA LEU A 337 12.72 -14.62 -5.80
C LEU A 337 11.39 -14.93 -5.08
N GLU A 338 11.39 -15.90 -4.16
CA GLU A 338 10.21 -16.31 -3.41
C GLU A 338 9.89 -15.28 -2.31
N LEU A 339 8.86 -14.48 -2.55
CA LEU A 339 8.36 -13.48 -1.60
C LEU A 339 7.90 -14.16 -0.30
N ARG A 340 8.12 -13.50 0.83
CA ARG A 340 7.68 -13.96 2.16
C ARG A 340 8.07 -15.39 2.52
N SER A 341 9.18 -15.91 1.98
CA SER A 341 9.61 -17.28 2.22
C SER A 341 9.73 -17.59 3.72
N PHE A 342 10.32 -16.67 4.49
CA PHE A 342 10.43 -16.81 5.93
C PHE A 342 9.06 -16.85 6.62
N TYR A 343 8.18 -15.90 6.32
CA TYR A 343 6.87 -15.80 6.97
C TYR A 343 5.99 -17.01 6.69
N ARG A 344 5.91 -17.46 5.42
CA ARG A 344 5.17 -18.66 5.03
C ARG A 344 5.66 -19.89 5.78
N ARG A 345 6.98 -20.07 5.91
CA ARG A 345 7.57 -21.20 6.63
C ARG A 345 7.35 -21.09 8.14
N ALA A 346 7.43 -19.89 8.71
CA ALA A 346 7.17 -19.66 10.13
C ALA A 346 5.74 -20.01 10.53
N PHE A 347 4.77 -19.80 9.63
CA PHE A 347 3.34 -20.01 9.89
C PHE A 347 2.71 -21.20 9.12
N ARG A 348 3.53 -22.08 8.53
CA ARG A 348 3.06 -23.19 7.68
C ARG A 348 2.07 -24.14 8.37
N ASP A 349 2.25 -24.38 9.67
CA ASP A 349 1.42 -25.29 10.48
C ASP A 349 0.32 -24.54 11.25
N PHE A 350 0.17 -23.24 10.98
CA PHE A 350 -0.80 -22.38 11.65
C PHE A 350 -1.88 -21.87 10.70
N LEU A 351 -1.49 -21.45 9.49
CA LEU A 351 -2.39 -20.89 8.49
C LEU A 351 -3.07 -21.97 7.66
N ALA A 352 -4.24 -21.63 7.09
CA ALA A 352 -4.93 -22.48 6.14
C ALA A 352 -4.05 -22.76 4.90
N PRO A 353 -4.03 -23.99 4.35
CA PRO A 353 -3.28 -24.31 3.14
C PRO A 353 -3.59 -23.40 1.95
N GLU A 354 -4.86 -22.98 1.80
CA GLU A 354 -5.32 -22.07 0.75
C GLU A 354 -4.71 -20.68 0.90
N THR A 355 -4.60 -20.19 2.15
CA THR A 355 -3.97 -18.90 2.46
C THR A 355 -2.46 -18.92 2.20
N LEU A 356 -1.79 -20.06 2.43
CA LEU A 356 -0.36 -20.20 2.13
C LEU A 356 -0.06 -20.22 0.62
N LYS A 357 -0.97 -20.81 -0.17
CA LYS A 357 -0.85 -20.94 -1.63
C LYS A 357 -1.34 -19.71 -2.41
N LYS A 358 -2.14 -18.84 -1.77
CA LYS A 358 -2.66 -17.61 -2.38
C LYS A 358 -1.52 -16.75 -2.94
N SER A 359 -1.56 -16.50 -4.25
CA SER A 359 -0.81 -15.40 -4.86
C SER A 359 -1.46 -14.09 -4.44
N LYS A 360 -0.63 -13.08 -4.12
CA LYS A 360 -1.16 -11.81 -3.65
C LYS A 360 -1.91 -11.11 -4.78
N HIS A 361 -3.18 -10.80 -4.58
CA HIS A 361 -3.89 -9.83 -5.40
C HIS A 361 -3.99 -8.51 -4.62
N GLY A 362 -3.97 -7.38 -5.32
CA GLY A 362 -4.15 -6.09 -4.68
C GLY A 362 -5.59 -5.94 -4.17
N PHE A 363 -5.76 -5.41 -2.96
CA PHE A 363 -7.08 -5.03 -2.44
C PHE A 363 -7.54 -3.72 -3.11
N GLY A 364 -7.95 -3.82 -4.38
CA GLY A 364 -8.35 -2.69 -5.20
C GLY A 364 -9.86 -2.57 -5.32
N LEU A 365 -10.38 -1.34 -5.27
CA LEU A 365 -11.77 -1.06 -5.63
C LEU A 365 -11.92 -1.21 -7.16
N PRO A 366 -12.90 -1.97 -7.69
CA PRO A 366 -13.16 -2.09 -9.14
C PRO A 366 -13.78 -0.82 -9.76
N PHE A 367 -13.30 0.36 -9.34
CA PHE A 367 -13.83 1.67 -9.71
C PHE A 367 -13.87 1.88 -11.23
N GLY A 368 -12.79 1.56 -11.95
CA GLY A 368 -12.75 1.73 -13.41
C GLY A 368 -13.78 0.86 -14.15
N LEU A 369 -14.08 -0.33 -13.63
CA LEU A 369 -15.11 -1.20 -14.22
C LEU A 369 -16.50 -0.64 -13.92
N TRP A 370 -16.78 -0.30 -12.66
CA TRP A 370 -18.08 0.26 -12.26
C TRP A 370 -18.37 1.61 -12.91
N LEU A 371 -17.34 2.42 -13.18
CA LEU A 371 -17.50 3.70 -13.84
C LEU A 371 -18.08 3.58 -15.27
N LYS A 372 -17.92 2.41 -15.92
CA LYS A 372 -18.53 2.13 -17.23
C LYS A 372 -20.02 1.79 -17.14
N THR A 373 -20.45 1.19 -16.03
CA THR A 373 -21.78 0.57 -15.92
C THR A 373 -22.74 1.32 -15.01
N ASP A 374 -22.21 2.06 -14.02
CA ASP A 374 -23.03 2.77 -13.04
C ASP A 374 -23.16 4.27 -13.38
N PRO A 375 -24.36 4.76 -13.73
CA PRO A 375 -24.56 6.13 -14.17
C PRO A 375 -24.38 7.17 -13.05
N LYS A 376 -24.63 6.81 -11.78
CA LYS A 376 -24.49 7.74 -10.64
C LYS A 376 -23.03 7.96 -10.31
N LEU A 377 -22.24 6.89 -10.31
CA LEU A 377 -20.79 6.93 -10.13
C LEU A 377 -20.13 7.68 -11.28
N GLN A 378 -20.61 7.46 -12.51
CA GLN A 378 -20.15 8.19 -13.68
C GLN A 378 -20.43 9.69 -13.58
N ALA A 379 -21.64 10.09 -13.21
CA ALA A 379 -21.98 11.48 -12.98
C ALA A 379 -21.05 12.10 -11.91
N LEU A 380 -20.90 11.46 -10.74
CA LEU A 380 -20.03 11.94 -9.68
C LEU A 380 -18.57 12.16 -10.15
N ALA A 381 -18.02 11.19 -10.88
CA ALA A 381 -16.65 11.26 -11.37
C ALA A 381 -16.48 12.35 -12.44
N TYR A 382 -17.34 12.38 -13.46
CA TYR A 382 -17.21 13.30 -14.59
C TYR A 382 -17.59 14.74 -14.23
N ASP A 383 -18.53 14.94 -13.31
CA ASP A 383 -18.80 16.26 -12.72
C ASP A 383 -17.59 16.76 -11.93
N SER A 384 -16.87 15.85 -11.26
CA SER A 384 -15.63 16.20 -10.57
C SER A 384 -14.54 16.60 -11.57
N LEU A 385 -14.37 15.88 -12.69
CA LEU A 385 -13.42 16.27 -13.74
C LEU A 385 -13.78 17.60 -14.41
N SER A 386 -15.07 17.97 -14.42
CA SER A 386 -15.55 19.24 -14.98
C SER A 386 -15.51 20.41 -13.99
N SER A 387 -15.08 20.16 -12.75
CA SER A 387 -15.06 21.14 -11.66
C SER A 387 -14.15 22.33 -11.94
N SER A 388 -14.58 23.51 -11.48
CA SER A 388 -13.75 24.72 -11.52
C SER A 388 -12.46 24.59 -10.71
N HIS A 389 -12.41 23.70 -9.72
CA HIS A 389 -11.24 23.48 -8.88
C HIS A 389 -10.02 22.98 -9.69
N LEU A 390 -10.22 22.29 -10.82
CA LEU A 390 -9.12 21.82 -11.66
C LEU A 390 -8.60 22.89 -12.65
N ARG A 391 -9.30 24.02 -12.79
CA ARG A 391 -8.91 25.09 -13.74
C ARG A 391 -7.61 25.73 -13.28
N GLY A 392 -6.70 25.95 -14.24
CA GLY A 392 -5.38 26.49 -13.95
C GLY A 392 -4.41 25.47 -13.36
N ILE A 393 -4.85 24.23 -13.10
CA ILE A 393 -4.01 23.13 -12.58
C ILE A 393 -3.86 22.05 -13.64
N VAL A 394 -4.97 21.47 -14.11
CA VAL A 394 -4.98 20.34 -15.05
C VAL A 394 -5.52 20.79 -16.41
N ARG A 395 -4.84 20.42 -17.49
CA ARG A 395 -5.23 20.80 -18.86
C ARG A 395 -6.58 20.21 -19.23
N ARG A 396 -7.47 21.04 -19.78
CA ARG A 396 -8.80 20.59 -20.25
C ARG A 396 -8.71 19.48 -21.30
N ASP A 397 -7.73 19.55 -22.19
CA ASP A 397 -7.52 18.53 -23.23
C ASP A 397 -7.15 17.18 -22.66
N TYR A 398 -6.35 17.17 -21.59
CA TYR A 398 -5.99 15.95 -20.89
C TYR A 398 -7.20 15.30 -20.22
N LEU A 399 -8.04 16.10 -19.54
CA LEU A 399 -9.28 15.60 -18.91
C LEU A 399 -10.21 14.96 -19.95
N ARG A 400 -10.37 15.59 -21.12
CA ARG A 400 -11.15 15.02 -22.24
C ARG A 400 -10.56 13.71 -22.76
N ARG A 401 -9.24 13.65 -22.98
CA ARG A 401 -8.55 12.42 -23.42
C ARG A 401 -8.69 11.31 -22.38
N LEU A 402 -8.54 11.63 -21.10
CA LEU A 402 -8.65 10.67 -20.00
C LEU A 402 -10.05 10.04 -19.94
N GLN A 403 -11.10 10.86 -20.10
CA GLN A 403 -12.48 10.38 -20.16
C GLN A 403 -12.73 9.47 -21.38
N GLN A 404 -12.24 9.86 -22.56
CA GLN A 404 -12.38 9.08 -23.80
C GLN A 404 -11.62 7.74 -23.72
N ALA A 405 -10.37 7.77 -23.23
CA ALA A 405 -9.52 6.60 -23.08
C ALA A 405 -10.13 5.62 -22.06
N HIS A 406 -10.66 6.10 -20.94
CA HIS A 406 -11.40 5.24 -20.01
C HIS A 406 -12.59 4.53 -20.67
N ALA A 407 -13.39 5.26 -21.46
CA ALA A 407 -14.57 4.70 -22.12
C ALA A 407 -14.20 3.65 -23.18
N ARG A 408 -13.16 3.91 -23.99
CA ARG A 408 -12.84 3.13 -25.19
C ARG A 408 -11.72 2.09 -25.01
N GLU A 409 -10.86 2.26 -24.03
CA GLU A 409 -9.66 1.44 -23.82
C GLU A 409 -9.73 0.70 -22.47
N HIS A 410 -8.61 0.69 -21.73
CA HIS A 410 -8.42 -0.09 -20.51
C HIS A 410 -9.02 0.63 -19.28
N ALA A 411 -10.29 0.34 -19.00
CA ALA A 411 -11.08 0.97 -17.94
C ALA A 411 -10.37 1.01 -16.58
N SER A 412 -9.80 -0.12 -16.15
CA SER A 412 -9.12 -0.23 -14.86
C SER A 412 -7.86 0.65 -14.76
N TYR A 413 -7.16 0.88 -15.87
CA TYR A 413 -5.92 1.67 -15.90
C TYR A 413 -6.23 3.16 -15.81
N TYR A 414 -7.05 3.67 -16.73
CA TYR A 414 -7.43 5.08 -16.75
C TYR A 414 -8.35 5.47 -15.58
N GLY A 415 -9.10 4.50 -15.04
CA GLY A 415 -9.92 4.68 -13.85
C GLY A 415 -9.12 5.14 -12.62
N VAL A 416 -7.83 4.78 -12.50
CA VAL A 416 -6.97 5.22 -11.38
C VAL A 416 -6.79 6.74 -11.39
N MET A 417 -6.47 7.33 -12.54
CA MET A 417 -6.25 8.78 -12.59
C MET A 417 -7.57 9.55 -12.45
N ILE A 418 -8.67 9.04 -13.00
CA ILE A 418 -10.00 9.62 -12.79
C ILE A 418 -10.34 9.62 -11.30
N TRP A 419 -10.09 8.51 -10.61
CA TRP A 419 -10.27 8.40 -9.17
C TRP A 419 -9.44 9.42 -8.39
N VAL A 420 -8.14 9.55 -8.69
CA VAL A 420 -7.23 10.51 -8.03
C VAL A 420 -7.72 11.95 -8.19
N LEU A 421 -8.08 12.35 -9.41
CA LEU A 421 -8.58 13.70 -9.70
C LEU A 421 -9.95 13.94 -9.05
N MET A 422 -10.84 12.95 -9.08
CA MET A 422 -12.13 13.02 -8.39
C MET A 422 -11.94 13.23 -6.89
N MET A 423 -11.09 12.42 -6.23
CA MET A 423 -10.84 12.55 -4.80
C MET A 423 -10.21 13.90 -4.44
N TRP A 424 -9.30 14.41 -5.27
CA TRP A 424 -8.73 15.75 -5.09
C TRP A 424 -9.82 16.83 -5.14
N VAL A 425 -10.71 16.80 -6.13
CA VAL A 425 -11.81 17.76 -6.27
C VAL A 425 -12.80 17.66 -5.10
N GLN A 426 -13.16 16.45 -4.70
CA GLN A 426 -14.10 16.23 -3.60
C GLN A 426 -13.51 16.71 -2.27
N TRP A 427 -12.20 16.58 -2.09
CA TRP A 427 -11.49 17.14 -0.94
C TRP A 427 -11.49 18.67 -0.97
N ALA A 428 -11.14 19.27 -2.13
CA ALA A 428 -11.09 20.72 -2.30
C ALA A 428 -12.45 21.41 -2.15
N LYS A 429 -13.56 20.73 -2.50
CA LYS A 429 -14.91 21.24 -2.24
C LYS A 429 -15.24 21.40 -0.74
N ARG A 430 -14.54 20.67 0.13
CA ARG A 430 -14.78 20.62 1.58
C ARG A 430 -13.74 21.39 2.39
N HIS A 431 -12.56 21.57 1.83
CA HIS A 431 -11.45 22.27 2.45
C HIS A 431 -11.12 23.48 1.59
N GLN A 432 -11.28 24.69 2.14
CA GLN A 432 -10.76 25.90 1.53
C GLN A 432 -9.23 25.79 1.54
N ALA A 433 -8.67 25.22 0.47
CA ALA A 433 -7.26 24.92 0.32
C ALA A 433 -6.58 25.95 -0.57
#